data_AF-A0A7V3TU69-F1
#
_entry.id   AF-A0A7V3TU69-F1
#
_cell.length_a   1.000
_cell.length_b   1.000
_cell.length_c   1.000
_cell.angle_alpha   90.00
_cell.angle_beta   90.00
_cell.angle_gamma   90.00
#
_symmetry.space_group_name_H-M   'P 1'
#
loop_
_entity.id
_entity.type
_entity.pdbx_description
1 polymer ?
#
loop_
_entity_poly.entity_id
_entity_poly.type
_entity_poly.pdbx_seq_one_letter_code
_entity_poly.pdbx_strand_id
1 'polypeptide(L)'
;MSNDRPLQGPENRPGRIVILSGPSGVGKTTVANRLLAESPVPLVRSVSATTRPRRPEEIDGVHYRFFTPEEFERLRQAGAFLECFQVFDDGHWYGTLKEPVLSALQSGKWVLLVIDVRGALTVQEQFPDAVSIFLLPTSWEELEQRLRGRGTEPEEVVRLRLERAAEELRLSERYRYRVVNDRLEDTVRAICDILRKEAGITADVGESGQPVLSQSETGGERHVRGTER
;
A
#
# COMPACT_ATOMS: atom_id res chain seq x y z
N MET A 1 -28.97 31.68 -9.43
CA MET A 1 -27.97 32.28 -8.52
C MET A 1 -27.12 31.15 -7.99
N SER A 2 -25.82 31.28 -8.20
CA SER A 2 -24.82 30.22 -8.30
C SER A 2 -24.64 29.43 -7.00
N ASN A 3 -24.57 28.11 -7.14
CA ASN A 3 -24.26 27.17 -6.08
C ASN A 3 -22.74 27.02 -6.01
N ASP A 4 -22.06 28.03 -5.44
CA ASP A 4 -20.61 27.95 -5.19
C ASP A 4 -20.36 26.97 -4.05
N ARG A 5 -20.21 25.68 -4.39
CA ARG A 5 -19.47 24.76 -3.52
C ARG A 5 -18.01 25.23 -3.57
N PRO A 6 -17.39 25.58 -2.43
CA PRO A 6 -15.98 25.93 -2.44
C PRO A 6 -15.19 24.73 -2.97
N LEU A 7 -14.33 25.00 -3.97
CA LEU A 7 -13.37 24.02 -4.48
C LEU A 7 -12.52 23.56 -3.29
N GLN A 8 -12.72 22.32 -2.86
CA GLN A 8 -11.92 21.73 -1.79
C GLN A 8 -10.48 21.62 -2.27
N GLY A 9 -9.59 22.44 -1.70
CA GLY A 9 -8.16 22.35 -1.95
C GLY A 9 -7.59 20.98 -1.55
N PRO A 10 -6.36 20.65 -1.98
CA PRO A 10 -5.69 19.38 -1.67
C PRO A 10 -5.52 19.12 -0.16
N GLU A 11 -5.74 20.12 0.68
CA GLU A 11 -5.52 20.12 2.14
C GLU A 11 -6.71 19.60 2.95
N ASN A 12 -7.83 19.21 2.30
CA ASN A 12 -9.03 18.73 2.98
C ASN A 12 -9.47 17.31 2.56
N ARG A 13 -8.54 16.52 2.00
CA ARG A 13 -8.82 15.10 1.67
C ARG A 13 -8.71 14.26 2.94
N PRO A 14 -9.70 13.42 3.28
CA PRO A 14 -9.62 12.56 4.44
C PRO A 14 -8.44 11.60 4.33
N GLY A 15 -7.72 11.39 5.43
CA GLY A 15 -6.64 10.40 5.49
C GLY A 15 -7.19 8.99 5.21
N ARG A 16 -6.34 8.13 4.65
CA ARG A 16 -6.71 6.73 4.36
C ARG A 16 -5.70 5.73 4.89
N ILE A 17 -6.18 4.54 5.22
CA ILE A 17 -5.30 3.40 5.51
C ILE A 17 -4.84 2.79 4.19
N VAL A 18 -3.53 2.55 4.09
CA VAL A 18 -2.91 1.74 3.05
C VAL A 18 -2.37 0.48 3.71
N ILE A 19 -2.85 -0.69 3.30
CA ILE A 19 -2.37 -1.96 3.81
C ILE A 19 -1.40 -2.55 2.78
N LEU A 20 -0.18 -2.84 3.21
CA LEU A 20 0.80 -3.58 2.43
C LEU A 20 1.06 -4.92 3.10
N SER A 21 0.56 -5.99 2.50
CA SER A 21 0.73 -7.37 2.98
C SER A 21 1.24 -8.28 1.87
N GLY A 22 1.39 -9.56 2.16
CA GLY A 22 1.98 -10.57 1.29
C GLY A 22 2.73 -11.62 2.11
N PRO A 23 3.17 -12.73 1.48
CA PRO A 23 3.79 -13.82 2.21
C PRO A 23 5.09 -13.39 2.90
N SER A 24 5.49 -14.14 3.92
CA SER A 24 6.82 -13.96 4.52
C SER A 24 7.92 -14.09 3.45
N GLY A 25 8.95 -13.23 3.49
CA GLY A 25 10.04 -13.25 2.51
C GLY A 25 9.78 -12.49 1.20
N VAL A 26 8.56 -12.00 0.94
CA VAL A 26 8.25 -11.29 -0.31
C VAL A 26 8.88 -9.89 -0.42
N GLY A 27 9.45 -9.33 0.64
CA GLY A 27 10.16 -8.03 0.60
C GLY A 27 9.35 -6.79 1.04
N LYS A 28 8.25 -6.99 1.79
CA LYS A 28 7.36 -5.91 2.28
C LYS A 28 8.10 -4.71 2.89
N THR A 29 9.06 -4.94 3.78
CA THR A 29 9.80 -3.87 4.46
C THR A 29 10.61 -3.01 3.48
N THR A 30 11.27 -3.63 2.50
CA THR A 30 12.06 -2.93 1.48
C THR A 30 11.16 -2.05 0.62
N VAL A 31 10.04 -2.59 0.15
CA VAL A 31 9.03 -1.85 -0.63
C VAL A 31 8.45 -0.70 0.20
N ALA A 32 8.07 -0.95 1.45
CA ALA A 32 7.51 0.07 2.34
C ALA A 32 8.47 1.24 2.58
N ASN A 33 9.74 0.96 2.86
CA ASN A 33 10.75 2.00 3.08
C ASN A 33 10.92 2.88 1.84
N ARG A 34 10.92 2.28 0.64
CA ARG A 34 11.01 3.02 -0.61
C ARG A 34 9.75 3.83 -0.90
N LEU A 35 8.58 3.26 -0.63
CA LEU A 35 7.29 3.95 -0.79
C LEU A 35 7.17 5.20 0.08
N LEU A 36 7.66 5.17 1.33
CA LEU A 36 7.63 6.33 2.21
C LEU A 36 8.45 7.52 1.66
N ALA A 37 9.50 7.24 0.87
CA ALA A 37 10.33 8.27 0.25
C ALA A 37 9.74 8.82 -1.06
N GLU A 38 9.00 7.99 -1.80
CA GLU A 38 8.53 8.32 -3.16
C GLU A 38 7.00 8.52 -3.26
N SER A 39 6.29 8.48 -2.14
CA SER A 39 4.82 8.47 -2.15
C SER A 39 4.23 9.73 -2.79
N PRO A 40 3.21 9.60 -3.65
CA PRO A 40 2.49 10.73 -4.21
C PRO A 40 1.46 11.35 -3.25
N VAL A 41 1.31 10.79 -2.06
CA VAL A 41 0.37 11.21 -1.01
C VAL A 41 1.15 11.43 0.30
N PRO A 42 0.60 12.15 1.30
CA PRO A 42 1.25 12.34 2.61
C PRO A 42 1.25 11.03 3.42
N LEU A 43 2.06 10.06 2.99
CA LEU A 43 2.13 8.72 3.55
C LEU A 43 3.07 8.66 4.75
N VAL A 44 2.57 8.11 5.86
CA VAL A 44 3.35 7.84 7.07
C VAL A 44 3.24 6.38 7.44
N ARG A 45 4.31 5.81 7.99
CA ARG A 45 4.32 4.42 8.45
C ARG A 45 3.74 4.32 9.85
N SER A 46 2.86 3.33 10.07
CA SER A 46 2.50 2.91 11.42
C SER A 46 3.64 2.07 12.04
N VAL A 47 4.03 2.41 13.26
CA VAL A 47 5.03 1.66 14.03
C VAL A 47 4.28 0.63 14.86
N SER A 48 4.43 -0.65 14.49
CA SER A 48 3.79 -1.76 15.19
C SER A 48 4.31 -1.92 16.62
N ALA A 49 3.46 -2.41 17.51
CA ALA A 49 3.83 -2.84 18.84
C ALA A 49 4.29 -4.30 18.84
N THR A 50 5.20 -4.68 19.74
CA THR A 50 5.57 -6.07 19.96
C THR A 50 5.99 -6.37 21.39
N THR A 51 5.83 -7.62 21.84
CA THR A 51 6.43 -8.13 23.08
C THR A 51 7.78 -8.81 22.87
N ARG A 52 8.24 -8.93 21.61
CA ARG A 52 9.56 -9.48 21.31
C ARG A 52 10.64 -8.56 21.91
N PRO A 53 11.71 -9.10 22.51
CA PRO A 53 12.87 -8.31 22.87
C PRO A 53 13.45 -7.54 21.68
N ARG A 54 13.75 -6.26 21.90
CA ARG A 54 14.44 -5.39 20.94
C ARG A 54 15.82 -5.97 20.58
N ARG A 55 16.15 -6.07 19.30
CA ARG A 55 17.50 -6.42 18.85
C ARG A 55 18.46 -5.23 19.00
N PRO A 56 19.78 -5.45 19.10
CA PRO A 56 20.75 -4.37 19.33
C PRO A 56 20.63 -3.19 18.36
N GLU A 57 20.36 -3.47 17.09
CA GLU A 57 20.24 -2.50 15.99
C GLU A 57 18.87 -1.80 15.92
N GLU A 58 17.86 -2.32 16.61
CA GLU A 58 16.50 -1.77 16.55
C GLU A 58 16.33 -0.59 17.49
N ILE A 59 15.61 0.44 17.06
CA ILE A 59 15.29 1.64 17.83
C ILE A 59 13.79 1.62 18.17
N ASP A 60 13.48 1.76 19.46
CA ASP A 60 12.10 1.86 19.96
C ASP A 60 11.39 3.10 19.40
N GLY A 61 10.12 2.95 19.04
CA GLY A 61 9.32 3.98 18.39
C GLY A 61 9.66 4.25 16.92
N VAL A 62 10.69 3.59 16.38
CA VAL A 62 11.06 3.68 14.95
C VAL A 62 10.80 2.35 14.24
N HIS A 63 11.33 1.25 14.76
CA HIS A 63 11.19 -0.07 14.15
C HIS A 63 9.93 -0.76 14.66
N TYR A 64 9.79 -0.78 15.98
CA TYR A 64 8.63 -1.23 16.74
C TYR A 64 8.49 -0.37 17.99
N ARG A 65 7.31 -0.39 18.60
CA ARG A 65 7.17 -0.10 20.03
C ARG A 65 7.29 -1.38 20.82
N PHE A 66 8.31 -1.46 21.66
CA PHE A 66 8.60 -2.64 22.46
C PHE A 66 7.90 -2.53 23.81
N PHE A 67 7.06 -3.51 24.12
CA PHE A 67 6.30 -3.59 25.37
C PHE A 67 6.68 -4.85 26.14
N THR A 68 6.54 -4.84 27.46
CA THR A 68 6.52 -6.10 28.20
C THR A 68 5.23 -6.88 27.90
N PRO A 69 5.20 -8.21 28.14
CA PRO A 69 3.97 -8.99 28.02
C PRO A 69 2.80 -8.42 28.82
N GLU A 70 3.06 -7.92 30.03
CA GLU A 70 2.05 -7.35 30.92
C GLU A 70 1.49 -6.02 30.37
N GLU A 71 2.38 -5.16 29.85
CA GLU A 71 1.97 -3.89 29.24
C GLU A 71 1.14 -4.12 27.97
N PHE A 72 1.56 -5.07 27.13
CA PHE A 72 0.83 -5.42 25.91
C PHE A 72 -0.55 -5.99 26.23
N GLU A 73 -0.65 -6.89 27.22
CA GLU A 73 -1.92 -7.46 27.64
C GLU A 73 -2.86 -6.39 28.19
N ARG A 74 -2.36 -5.44 28.98
CA ARG A 74 -3.16 -4.29 29.43
C ARG A 74 -3.70 -3.47 28.26
N LEU A 75 -2.88 -3.19 27.24
CA LEU A 75 -3.31 -2.50 26.03
C LEU A 75 -4.37 -3.31 25.26
N ARG A 76 -4.22 -4.63 25.21
CA ARG A 76 -5.15 -5.54 24.55
C ARG A 76 -6.51 -5.55 25.26
N GLN A 77 -6.52 -5.64 26.58
CA GLN A 77 -7.73 -5.56 27.40
C GLN A 77 -8.43 -4.19 27.29
N ALA A 78 -7.65 -3.12 27.12
CA ALA A 78 -8.17 -1.78 26.87
C ALA A 78 -8.66 -1.55 25.42
N GLY A 79 -8.57 -2.56 24.54
CA GLY A 79 -8.99 -2.44 23.14
C GLY A 79 -8.13 -1.51 22.29
N ALA A 80 -6.87 -1.27 22.69
CA ALA A 80 -5.99 -0.27 22.09
C ALA A 80 -5.41 -0.63 20.71
N PHE A 81 -5.69 -1.83 20.19
CA PHE A 81 -5.17 -2.33 18.91
C PHE A 81 -6.25 -2.40 17.83
N LEU A 82 -5.91 -2.00 16.60
CA LEU A 82 -6.72 -2.27 15.40
C LEU A 82 -6.73 -3.77 15.10
N GLU A 83 -5.55 -4.37 15.20
CA GLU A 83 -5.33 -5.79 15.10
C GLU A 83 -4.17 -6.16 16.01
N CYS A 84 -4.20 -7.37 16.55
CA CYS A 84 -3.07 -7.95 17.25
C CYS A 84 -3.18 -9.47 17.21
N PHE A 85 -2.04 -10.15 17.18
CA PHE A 85 -1.96 -11.60 17.19
C PHE A 85 -0.66 -12.06 17.84
N GLN A 86 -0.69 -13.27 18.37
CA GLN A 86 0.51 -13.98 18.78
C GLN A 86 1.05 -14.74 17.58
N VAL A 87 2.35 -14.59 17.32
CA VAL A 87 3.06 -15.42 16.34
C VAL A 87 3.37 -16.75 17.03
N PHE A 88 2.89 -17.85 16.46
CA PHE A 88 3.05 -19.18 17.07
C PHE A 88 4.51 -19.62 17.17
N ASP A 89 5.33 -19.26 16.17
CA ASP A 89 6.72 -19.74 16.06
C ASP A 89 7.65 -19.15 17.14
N ASP A 90 7.42 -17.89 17.56
CA ASP A 90 8.26 -17.20 18.57
C ASP A 90 7.50 -16.88 19.88
N GLY A 91 6.19 -17.10 19.91
CA GLY A 91 5.33 -16.83 21.07
C GLY A 91 5.12 -15.34 21.37
N HIS A 92 5.65 -14.43 20.55
CA HIS A 92 5.55 -13.00 20.78
C HIS A 92 4.28 -12.42 20.17
N TRP A 93 3.77 -11.37 20.82
CA TRP A 93 2.63 -10.61 20.33
C TRP A 93 3.11 -9.49 19.42
N TYR A 94 2.32 -9.22 18.40
CA TYR A 94 2.47 -8.10 17.50
C TYR A 94 1.11 -7.43 17.31
N GLY A 95 1.09 -6.12 17.07
CA GLY A 95 -0.15 -5.43 16.79
C GLY A 95 0.01 -3.98 16.35
N THR A 96 -1.07 -3.43 15.82
CA THR A 96 -1.13 -2.05 15.33
C THR A 96 -1.95 -1.20 16.30
N LEU A 97 -1.31 -0.21 16.95
CA LEU A 97 -1.98 0.68 17.90
C LEU A 97 -3.01 1.57 17.19
N LYS A 98 -4.22 1.68 17.76
CA LYS A 98 -5.32 2.50 17.22
C LYS A 98 -4.99 3.98 17.22
N GLU A 99 -4.59 4.52 18.36
CA GLU A 99 -4.49 5.96 18.58
C GLU A 99 -3.54 6.65 17.57
N PRO A 100 -2.32 6.16 17.31
CA PRO A 100 -1.43 6.81 16.35
C PRO A 100 -1.96 6.78 14.92
N VAL A 101 -2.65 5.69 14.55
CA VAL A 101 -3.26 5.55 13.22
C VAL A 101 -4.41 6.53 13.07
N LEU A 102 -5.34 6.54 14.03
CA LEU A 102 -6.52 7.41 13.97
C LEU A 102 -6.14 8.89 14.01
N SER A 103 -5.16 9.27 14.83
CA SER A 103 -4.63 10.63 14.89
C SER A 103 -4.02 11.07 13.55
N ALA A 104 -3.21 10.21 12.92
CA ALA A 104 -2.64 10.50 11.61
C ALA A 104 -3.73 10.65 10.52
N LEU A 105 -4.74 9.77 10.51
CA LEU A 105 -5.86 9.85 9.57
C LEU A 105 -6.66 11.16 9.74
N GLN A 106 -6.92 11.58 10.99
CA GLN A 106 -7.59 12.85 11.31
C GLN A 106 -6.78 14.06 10.84
N SER A 107 -5.45 13.96 10.82
CA SER A 107 -4.56 15.00 10.27
C SER A 107 -4.43 14.99 8.74
N GLY A 108 -5.26 14.21 8.03
CA GLY A 108 -5.24 14.10 6.56
C GLY A 108 -4.12 13.22 6.00
N LYS A 109 -3.33 12.56 6.86
CA LYS A 109 -2.23 11.68 6.43
C LYS A 109 -2.75 10.32 6.01
N TRP A 110 -2.06 9.71 5.05
CA TRP A 110 -2.29 8.32 4.69
C TRP A 110 -1.40 7.44 5.56
N VAL A 111 -1.93 6.36 6.10
CA VAL A 111 -1.20 5.52 7.05
C VAL A 111 -0.89 4.17 6.43
N LEU A 112 0.39 3.91 6.21
CA LEU A 112 0.91 2.64 5.71
C LEU A 112 1.02 1.62 6.86
N LEU A 113 0.23 0.56 6.78
CA LEU A 113 0.30 -0.61 7.64
C LEU A 113 1.05 -1.72 6.91
N VAL A 114 2.23 -2.07 7.41
CA VAL A 114 3.03 -3.20 6.91
C VAL A 114 2.80 -4.39 7.84
N ILE A 115 1.75 -5.16 7.57
CA ILE A 115 1.23 -6.20 8.46
C ILE A 115 1.09 -7.54 7.73
N ASP A 116 0.89 -8.62 8.47
CA ASP A 116 0.66 -9.94 7.88
C ASP A 116 -0.76 -10.06 7.28
N VAL A 117 -1.05 -11.19 6.63
CA VAL A 117 -2.32 -11.36 5.92
C VAL A 117 -3.50 -11.42 6.88
N ARG A 118 -3.31 -11.99 8.08
CA ARG A 118 -4.37 -12.09 9.08
C ARG A 118 -4.75 -10.71 9.62
N GLY A 119 -3.75 -9.93 10.05
CA GLY A 119 -3.95 -8.56 10.52
C GLY A 119 -4.57 -7.68 9.44
N ALA A 120 -4.13 -7.83 8.18
CA ALA A 120 -4.70 -7.11 7.05
C ALA A 120 -6.20 -7.38 6.87
N LEU A 121 -6.65 -8.63 6.91
CA LEU A 121 -8.07 -8.98 6.80
C LEU A 121 -8.89 -8.38 7.95
N THR A 122 -8.37 -8.43 9.19
CA THR A 122 -9.01 -7.79 10.36
C THR A 122 -9.13 -6.28 10.22
N VAL A 123 -8.13 -5.61 9.63
CA VAL A 123 -8.21 -4.17 9.37
C VAL A 123 -9.19 -3.88 8.23
N GLN A 124 -9.23 -4.69 7.17
CA GLN A 124 -10.18 -4.51 6.07
C GLN A 124 -11.64 -4.60 6.53
N GLU A 125 -11.96 -5.43 7.52
CA GLU A 125 -13.30 -5.51 8.11
C GLU A 125 -13.68 -4.21 8.86
N GLN A 126 -12.72 -3.59 9.53
CA GLN A 126 -12.93 -2.34 10.28
C GLN A 126 -12.87 -1.09 9.39
N PHE A 127 -12.11 -1.15 8.29
CA PHE A 127 -11.89 -0.06 7.35
C PHE A 127 -12.09 -0.56 5.91
N PRO A 128 -13.35 -0.72 5.46
CA PRO A 128 -13.65 -1.24 4.12
C PRO A 128 -13.08 -0.38 2.97
N ASP A 129 -12.87 0.91 3.22
CA ASP A 129 -12.30 1.86 2.26
C ASP A 129 -10.75 1.86 2.24
N ALA A 130 -10.10 1.00 3.03
CA ALA A 130 -8.65 0.87 3.04
C ALA A 130 -8.13 0.44 1.65
N VAL A 131 -7.00 1.04 1.25
CA VAL A 131 -6.29 0.66 0.03
C VAL A 131 -5.44 -0.56 0.34
N SER A 132 -5.99 -1.77 0.12
CA SER A 132 -5.29 -3.02 0.41
C SER A 132 -4.51 -3.53 -0.80
N ILE A 133 -3.20 -3.73 -0.59
CA ILE A 133 -2.23 -4.14 -1.59
C ILE A 133 -1.52 -5.41 -1.11
N PHE A 134 -1.62 -6.47 -1.90
CA PHE A 134 -0.90 -7.72 -1.69
C PHE A 134 0.32 -7.81 -2.60
N LEU A 135 1.51 -7.99 -2.02
CA LEU A 135 2.71 -8.29 -2.77
C LEU A 135 2.76 -9.78 -3.11
N LEU A 136 2.81 -10.09 -4.40
CA LEU A 136 3.04 -11.41 -4.93
C LEU A 136 4.53 -11.64 -5.15
N PRO A 137 5.06 -12.85 -4.91
CA PRO A 137 6.35 -13.23 -5.46
C PRO A 137 6.26 -13.33 -6.99
N THR A 138 7.41 -13.27 -7.66
CA THR A 138 7.59 -13.61 -9.09
C THR A 138 7.22 -15.06 -9.40
N SER A 139 7.67 -15.99 -8.55
CA SER A 139 7.32 -17.40 -8.63
C SER A 139 7.37 -18.06 -7.24
N TRP A 140 6.84 -19.27 -7.16
CA TRP A 140 6.92 -20.08 -5.94
C TRP A 140 8.37 -20.45 -5.59
N GLU A 141 9.15 -20.82 -6.60
CA GLU A 141 10.54 -21.23 -6.47
C GLU A 141 11.41 -20.09 -5.91
N GLU A 142 11.21 -18.85 -6.37
CA GLU A 142 11.94 -17.71 -5.83
C GLU A 142 11.57 -17.43 -4.37
N LEU A 143 10.28 -17.53 -4.03
CA LEU A 143 9.83 -17.38 -2.65
C LEU A 143 10.47 -18.44 -1.75
N GLU A 144 10.50 -19.69 -2.20
CA GLU A 144 11.12 -20.79 -1.48
C GLU A 144 12.63 -20.59 -1.29
N GLN A 145 13.34 -20.17 -2.34
CA GLN A 145 14.76 -19.83 -2.25
C GLN A 145 15.01 -18.72 -1.22
N ARG A 146 14.18 -17.68 -1.18
CA ARG A 146 14.31 -16.59 -0.19
C ARG A 146 14.03 -17.05 1.23
N LEU A 147 13.06 -17.96 1.42
CA LEU A 147 12.75 -18.52 2.74
C LEU A 147 13.87 -19.44 3.24
N ARG A 148 14.44 -20.26 2.35
CA ARG A 148 15.59 -21.15 2.63
C ARG A 148 16.90 -20.39 2.81
N GLY A 149 17.09 -19.30 2.06
CA GLY A 149 18.33 -18.50 2.02
C GLY A 149 18.69 -17.79 3.33
N ARG A 150 17.82 -17.84 4.35
CA ARG A 150 18.18 -17.42 5.72
C ARG A 150 19.15 -18.38 6.41
N GLY A 151 19.34 -19.59 5.89
CA GLY A 151 20.50 -20.47 6.11
C GLY A 151 20.71 -21.03 7.52
N THR A 152 19.89 -20.65 8.51
CA THR A 152 20.07 -21.02 9.92
C THR A 152 18.85 -21.69 10.55
N GLU A 153 17.78 -21.88 9.78
CA GLU A 153 16.52 -22.45 10.29
C GLU A 153 16.45 -23.95 9.98
N PRO A 154 15.98 -24.81 10.91
CA PRO A 154 15.72 -26.21 10.64
C PRO A 154 14.74 -26.40 9.46
N GLU A 155 14.89 -27.48 8.69
CA GLU A 155 14.04 -27.77 7.53
C GLU A 155 12.54 -27.81 7.90
N GLU A 156 12.21 -28.27 9.10
CA GLU A 156 10.84 -28.30 9.62
C GLU A 156 10.23 -26.89 9.74
N VAL A 157 11.02 -25.91 10.18
CA VAL A 157 10.60 -24.50 10.28
C VAL A 157 10.42 -23.90 8.89
N VAL A 158 11.33 -24.21 7.95
CA VAL A 158 11.20 -23.76 6.56
C VAL A 158 9.91 -24.30 5.93
N ARG A 159 9.61 -25.59 6.13
CA ARG A 159 8.38 -26.21 5.63
C ARG A 159 7.13 -25.55 6.19
N LEU A 160 7.07 -25.28 7.50
CA LEU A 160 5.93 -24.60 8.12
C LEU A 160 5.74 -23.20 7.51
N ARG A 161 6.82 -22.46 7.27
CA ARG A 161 6.77 -21.14 6.64
C ARG A 161 6.31 -21.19 5.18
N LEU A 162 6.69 -22.23 4.43
CA LEU A 162 6.20 -22.47 3.07
C LEU A 162 4.70 -22.79 3.08
N GLU A 163 4.25 -23.70 3.94
CA GLU A 163 2.83 -24.05 4.08
C GLU A 163 1.99 -22.80 4.38
N ARG A 164 2.44 -21.99 5.35
CA ARG A 164 1.82 -20.69 5.67
C ARG A 164 1.83 -19.75 4.46
N ALA A 165 2.94 -19.64 3.74
CA ALA A 165 3.01 -18.77 2.57
C ALA A 165 2.05 -19.19 1.44
N ALA A 166 1.84 -20.50 1.24
CA ALA A 166 0.86 -21.02 0.28
C ALA A 166 -0.57 -20.63 0.68
N GLU A 167 -0.92 -20.71 1.97
CA GLU A 167 -2.21 -20.25 2.48
C GLU A 167 -2.39 -18.74 2.30
N GLU A 168 -1.36 -17.96 2.65
CA GLU A 168 -1.35 -16.50 2.49
C GLU A 168 -1.55 -16.09 1.03
N LEU A 169 -0.96 -16.81 0.06
CA LEU A 169 -1.13 -16.55 -1.37
C LEU A 169 -2.58 -16.76 -1.84
N ARG A 170 -3.29 -17.77 -1.33
CA ARG A 170 -4.71 -18.00 -1.65
C ARG A 170 -5.60 -16.86 -1.19
N LEU A 171 -5.21 -16.16 -0.13
CA LEU A 171 -5.93 -15.01 0.40
C LEU A 171 -5.67 -13.72 -0.38
N SER A 172 -4.77 -13.72 -1.36
CA SER A 172 -4.46 -12.53 -2.17
C SER A 172 -5.68 -11.97 -2.92
N GLU A 173 -6.68 -12.79 -3.24
CA GLU A 173 -7.93 -12.38 -3.89
C GLU A 173 -8.81 -11.48 -3.01
N ARG A 174 -8.57 -11.47 -1.69
CA ARG A 174 -9.27 -10.60 -0.74
C ARG A 174 -8.78 -9.15 -0.75
N TYR A 175 -7.70 -8.87 -1.50
CA TYR A 175 -7.09 -7.56 -1.60
C TYR A 175 -7.61 -6.81 -2.81
N ARG A 176 -7.74 -5.50 -2.68
CA ARG A 176 -8.16 -4.62 -3.79
C ARG A 176 -7.13 -4.61 -4.91
N TYR A 177 -5.85 -4.70 -4.55
CA TYR A 177 -4.73 -4.68 -5.48
C TYR A 177 -3.75 -5.83 -5.20
N ARG A 178 -3.21 -6.40 -6.27
CA ARG A 178 -2.12 -7.39 -6.24
C ARG A 178 -0.97 -6.87 -7.10
N VAL A 179 0.25 -6.87 -6.58
CA VAL A 179 1.44 -6.34 -7.26
C VAL A 179 2.56 -7.38 -7.16
N VAL A 180 3.13 -7.78 -8.30
CA VAL A 180 4.28 -8.69 -8.33
C VAL A 180 5.53 -7.94 -7.90
N ASN A 181 6.27 -8.49 -6.93
CA ASN A 181 7.53 -7.94 -6.46
C ASN A 181 8.72 -8.63 -7.13
N ASP A 182 8.97 -8.23 -8.38
CA ASP A 182 10.14 -8.62 -9.16
C ASP A 182 11.29 -7.62 -8.96
N ARG A 183 11.14 -6.43 -9.55
CA ARG A 183 12.07 -5.31 -9.44
C ARG A 183 11.50 -4.24 -8.52
N LEU A 184 12.28 -3.85 -7.51
CA LEU A 184 11.86 -2.89 -6.49
C LEU A 184 11.32 -1.59 -7.12
N GLU A 185 12.01 -1.04 -8.12
CA GLU A 185 11.61 0.21 -8.77
C GLU A 185 10.24 0.10 -9.45
N ASP A 186 9.97 -1.00 -10.15
CA ASP A 186 8.72 -1.20 -10.86
C ASP A 186 7.56 -1.48 -9.89
N THR A 187 7.82 -2.24 -8.83
CA THR A 187 6.85 -2.48 -7.75
C THR A 187 6.47 -1.19 -7.04
N VAL A 188 7.44 -0.34 -6.71
CA VAL A 188 7.20 0.95 -6.06
C VAL A 188 6.44 1.88 -6.99
N ARG A 189 6.82 1.96 -8.27
CA ARG A 189 6.10 2.75 -9.27
C ARG A 189 4.63 2.32 -9.39
N ALA A 190 4.38 1.01 -9.51
CA ALA A 190 3.02 0.47 -9.60
C ALA A 190 2.17 0.81 -8.38
N ILE A 191 2.74 0.72 -7.17
CA ILE A 191 2.03 1.09 -5.94
C ILE A 191 1.79 2.59 -5.87
N CYS A 192 2.75 3.43 -6.27
CA CYS A 192 2.55 4.87 -6.37
C CYS A 192 1.41 5.22 -7.34
N ASP A 193 1.30 4.54 -8.49
CA ASP A 193 0.19 4.74 -9.43
C ASP A 193 -1.16 4.35 -8.84
N ILE A 194 -1.21 3.26 -8.07
CA ILE A 194 -2.39 2.89 -7.28
C ILE A 194 -2.76 4.02 -6.30
N LEU A 195 -1.78 4.55 -5.54
CA LEU A 195 -2.04 5.62 -4.58
C LEU A 195 -2.50 6.92 -5.25
N ARG A 196 -1.94 7.29 -6.40
CA ARG A 196 -2.42 8.43 -7.22
C ARG A 196 -3.88 8.25 -7.62
N LYS A 197 -4.20 7.07 -8.17
CA LYS A 197 -5.57 6.72 -8.58
C LYS A 197 -6.54 6.82 -7.40
N GLU A 198 -6.19 6.23 -6.27
CA GLU A 198 -7.03 6.24 -5.06
C GLU A 198 -7.20 7.65 -4.48
N ALA A 199 -6.18 8.49 -4.59
CA ALA A 199 -6.24 9.88 -4.21
C ALA A 199 -7.03 10.73 -5.22
N GLY A 200 -7.35 10.22 -6.41
CA GLY A 200 -7.94 11.03 -7.49
C GLY A 200 -6.98 12.11 -8.00
N ILE A 201 -5.69 11.79 -8.05
CA ILE A 201 -4.66 12.60 -8.69
C ILE A 201 -4.62 12.15 -10.16
N THR A 202 -5.21 12.93 -11.06
CA THR A 202 -5.05 12.71 -12.49
C THR A 202 -3.63 13.11 -12.89
N ALA A 203 -2.97 12.28 -13.70
CA ALA A 203 -1.78 12.73 -14.41
C ALA A 203 -2.20 13.96 -15.22
N ASP A 204 -1.45 15.05 -15.12
CA ASP A 204 -1.61 16.20 -16.00
C ASP A 204 -1.30 15.67 -17.40
N VAL A 205 -2.34 15.34 -18.16
CA VAL A 205 -2.19 15.05 -19.59
C VAL A 205 -1.93 16.41 -20.18
N GLY A 206 -0.66 16.77 -20.28
CA GLY A 206 -0.23 18.05 -20.80
C GLY A 206 -1.02 18.39 -22.05
N GLU A 207 -1.70 19.53 -22.01
CA GLU A 207 -2.25 20.20 -23.18
C GLU A 207 -1.09 20.49 -24.16
N SER A 208 -0.76 19.51 -24.99
CA SER A 208 0.07 19.72 -26.17
C SER A 208 -0.35 18.72 -27.22
N GLY A 209 -1.33 19.12 -28.04
CA GLY A 209 -1.77 18.36 -29.20
C GLY A 209 -3.21 18.66 -29.59
N GLN A 210 -3.54 19.93 -29.85
CA GLN A 210 -4.69 20.19 -30.71
C GLN A 210 -4.48 19.42 -32.03
N PRO A 211 -5.46 18.62 -32.51
CA PRO A 211 -5.42 18.16 -33.88
C PRO A 211 -5.60 19.39 -34.75
N VAL A 212 -4.57 19.74 -35.52
CA VAL A 212 -4.71 20.65 -36.65
C VAL A 212 -5.71 20.00 -37.60
N LEU A 213 -6.95 20.50 -37.57
CA LEU A 213 -7.94 20.26 -38.61
C LEU A 213 -7.39 20.88 -39.89
N SER A 214 -6.68 20.07 -40.69
CA SER A 214 -6.44 20.41 -42.09
C SER A 214 -7.80 20.36 -42.79
N GLN A 215 -8.40 21.51 -43.04
CA GLN A 215 -9.48 21.63 -44.00
C GLN A 215 -8.93 21.25 -45.36
N SER A 216 -9.22 20.04 -45.81
CA SER A 216 -9.21 19.71 -47.22
C SER A 216 -10.45 20.37 -47.83
N GLU A 217 -10.27 21.52 -48.45
CA GLU A 217 -11.28 22.15 -49.29
C GLU A 217 -11.61 21.20 -50.44
N THR A 218 -12.79 20.58 -50.36
CA THR A 218 -13.46 19.99 -51.52
C THR A 218 -14.79 20.73 -51.73
N GLY A 219 -14.93 21.34 -52.90
CA GLY A 219 -16.22 21.54 -53.55
C GLY A 219 -16.70 22.98 -53.63
N GLY A 220 -16.65 23.54 -54.84
CA GLY A 220 -17.26 24.83 -55.14
C GLY A 220 -17.18 25.24 -56.61
N GLU A 221 -17.67 24.39 -57.53
CA GLU A 221 -18.01 24.84 -58.89
C GLU A 221 -19.18 25.85 -58.85
N ARG A 222 -19.01 27.03 -59.47
CA ARG A 222 -19.76 27.51 -60.66
C ARG A 222 -19.70 29.03 -60.84
N HIS A 223 -19.15 29.43 -62.00
CA HIS A 223 -19.77 30.24 -63.05
C HIS A 223 -20.29 31.66 -62.73
N VAL A 224 -19.81 32.67 -63.49
CA VAL A 224 -20.59 33.48 -64.48
C VAL A 224 -19.88 34.81 -64.86
N ARG A 225 -19.74 35.05 -66.19
CA ARG A 225 -19.56 36.31 -66.98
C ARG A 225 -18.24 37.10 -66.79
N GLY A 226 -17.60 37.65 -67.84
CA GLY A 226 -17.90 37.75 -69.27
C GLY A 226 -16.86 38.67 -69.98
N THR A 227 -16.98 38.77 -71.32
CA THR A 227 -16.38 39.75 -72.26
C THR A 227 -14.83 39.74 -72.37
N GLU A 228 -14.14 39.77 -73.52
CA GLU A 228 -14.30 40.48 -74.80
C GLU A 228 -13.46 39.82 -75.93
N ARG A 229 -13.91 40.06 -77.18
CA ARG A 229 -13.23 39.96 -78.50
C ARG A 229 -13.05 38.60 -79.18
#